data_AF-A0A6Y4B5J3-F1
#
_entry.id   AF-A0A6Y4B5J3-F1
#
_cell.length_a   1.000
_cell.length_b   1.000
_cell.length_c   1.000
_cell.angle_alpha   90.00
_cell.angle_beta   90.00
_cell.angle_gamma   90.00
#
_symmetry.space_group_name_H-M   'P 1'
#
loop_
_entity.id
_entity.type
_entity.pdbx_description
1 polymer ?
#
loop_
_entity_poly.entity_id
_entity_poly.type
_entity_poly.pdbx_seq_one_letter_code
_entity_poly.pdbx_strand_id
1 'polypeptide(L)'
;MNNGENKLLGSLLAQKVKRSKTGRIRERFAEIEEAQQQGIRNIDIVNALNDEGFDLTLKTFENILHRIRKERAEKKDVSHLLSNKEKTYQKAITIEDKNRKTKQDNDILNAYLPVCFNNAKIA
;
A
#
# COMPACT_ATOMS: atom_id res chain seq x y z
N MET A 1 17.84 29.04 -26.26
CA MET A 1 16.83 28.44 -27.16
C MET A 1 16.55 27.03 -26.66
N ASN A 2 15.60 26.85 -25.75
CA ASN A 2 15.31 25.55 -25.10
C ASN A 2 13.90 25.03 -25.48
N ASN A 3 13.52 25.19 -26.75
CA ASN A 3 12.18 24.83 -27.24
C ASN A 3 12.12 23.45 -27.91
N GLY A 4 13.27 22.78 -28.11
CA GLY A 4 13.34 21.46 -28.75
C GLY A 4 13.07 20.29 -27.78
N GLU A 5 13.59 20.37 -26.55
CA GLU A 5 13.52 19.28 -25.57
C GLU A 5 12.10 19.06 -25.03
N ASN A 6 11.37 20.15 -24.75
CA ASN A 6 9.97 20.08 -24.27
C ASN A 6 9.02 19.48 -25.31
N LYS A 7 9.28 19.68 -26.61
CA LYS A 7 8.45 19.15 -27.69
C LYS A 7 8.66 17.64 -27.89
N LEU A 8 9.89 17.17 -27.70
CA LEU A 8 10.21 15.74 -27.74
C LEU A 8 9.65 14.99 -26.54
N LEU A 9 9.72 15.56 -25.33
CA LEU A 9 9.09 14.99 -24.13
C LEU A 9 7.57 14.92 -24.28
N GLY A 10 6.93 15.99 -24.76
CA GLY A 10 5.50 15.99 -25.06
C GLY A 10 5.09 14.94 -26.10
N SER A 11 5.89 14.78 -27.16
CA SER A 11 5.68 13.77 -28.22
C SER A 11 5.85 12.34 -27.71
N LEU A 12 6.86 12.06 -26.89
CA LEU A 12 7.12 10.74 -26.31
C LEU A 12 6.05 10.35 -25.28
N LEU A 13 5.56 11.31 -24.49
CA LEU A 13 4.44 11.11 -23.58
C LEU A 13 3.11 10.92 -24.33
N ALA A 14 2.91 11.64 -25.44
CA ALA A 14 1.70 11.51 -26.28
C ALA A 14 1.67 10.20 -27.08
N GLN A 15 2.81 9.78 -27.64
CA GLN A 15 2.92 8.55 -28.45
C GLN A 15 2.77 7.27 -27.60
N LYS A 16 2.96 7.36 -26.28
CA LYS A 16 2.90 6.22 -25.36
C LYS A 16 1.50 5.92 -24.77
N VAL A 17 0.48 6.76 -24.97
CA VAL A 17 -0.72 6.64 -24.10
C VAL A 17 -2.07 6.85 -24.81
N LYS A 18 -2.37 6.06 -25.86
CA LYS A 18 -3.73 5.52 -25.93
C LYS A 18 -3.86 4.58 -24.73
N ARG A 19 -4.34 5.09 -23.58
CA ARG A 19 -4.60 4.27 -22.38
C ARG A 19 -5.37 3.03 -22.83
N SER A 20 -4.90 1.84 -22.45
CA SER A 20 -5.60 0.60 -22.81
C SER A 20 -7.05 0.64 -22.30
N LYS A 21 -7.96 -0.09 -22.95
CA LYS A 21 -9.37 -0.20 -22.53
C LYS A 21 -9.49 -0.49 -21.03
N THR A 22 -8.66 -1.41 -20.51
CA THR A 22 -8.58 -1.68 -19.06
C THR A 22 -8.09 -0.48 -18.25
N GLY A 23 -7.09 0.27 -18.72
CA GLY A 23 -6.59 1.47 -18.04
C GLY A 23 -7.68 2.52 -17.85
N ARG A 24 -8.43 2.81 -18.90
CA ARG A 24 -9.56 3.76 -18.86
C ARG A 24 -10.67 3.28 -17.91
N ILE A 25 -11.05 1.99 -17.96
CA ILE A 25 -12.05 1.42 -17.03
C ILE A 25 -11.56 1.44 -15.58
N ARG A 26 -10.26 1.23 -15.34
CA ARG A 26 -9.68 1.27 -14.00
C ARG A 26 -9.82 2.66 -13.35
N GLU A 27 -9.73 3.73 -14.14
CA GLU A 27 -9.92 5.10 -13.66
C GLU A 27 -11.36 5.35 -13.20
N ARG A 28 -12.35 4.80 -13.92
CA ARG A 28 -13.78 4.92 -13.62
C ARG A 28 -14.32 3.81 -12.72
N PHE A 29 -13.45 2.93 -12.20
CA PHE A 29 -13.87 1.73 -11.50
C PHE A 29 -14.72 2.01 -10.25
N ALA A 30 -14.44 3.11 -9.53
CA ALA A 30 -15.23 3.47 -8.35
C ALA A 30 -16.69 3.80 -8.71
N GLU A 31 -16.89 4.61 -9.75
CA GLU A 31 -18.22 5.00 -10.25
C GLU A 31 -18.99 3.77 -10.78
N ILE A 32 -18.29 2.87 -11.47
CA ILE A 32 -18.89 1.63 -11.99
C ILE A 32 -19.37 0.71 -10.84
N GLU A 33 -18.57 0.56 -9.80
CA GLU A 33 -18.96 -0.25 -8.63
C GLU A 33 -20.12 0.39 -7.86
N GLU A 34 -20.16 1.71 -7.74
CA GLU A 34 -21.29 2.42 -7.15
C GLU A 34 -22.58 2.22 -7.97
N ALA A 35 -22.50 2.35 -9.30
CA ALA A 35 -23.62 2.06 -10.18
C ALA A 35 -24.15 0.62 -10.02
N GLN A 36 -23.24 -0.36 -9.89
CA GLN A 36 -23.62 -1.75 -9.61
C GLN A 36 -24.27 -1.92 -8.23
N GLN A 37 -23.80 -1.21 -7.20
CA GLN A 37 -24.40 -1.23 -5.86
C GLN A 37 -25.81 -0.63 -5.84
N GLN A 38 -26.09 0.34 -6.70
CA GLN A 38 -27.44 0.88 -6.93
C GLN A 38 -28.32 -0.05 -7.78
N GLY A 39 -27.82 -1.22 -8.19
CA GLY A 39 -28.57 -2.22 -8.95
C GLY A 39 -28.62 -1.96 -10.46
N ILE A 40 -27.83 -1.03 -10.98
CA ILE A 40 -27.74 -0.78 -12.42
C ILE A 40 -27.11 -2.00 -13.11
N ARG A 41 -27.73 -2.48 -14.19
CA ARG A 41 -27.25 -3.68 -14.89
C ARG A 41 -25.98 -3.38 -15.68
N ASN A 42 -25.10 -4.38 -15.76
CA ASN A 42 -23.84 -4.28 -16.51
C ASN A 42 -24.04 -3.87 -17.98
N ILE A 43 -25.12 -4.33 -18.62
CA ILE A 43 -25.41 -3.98 -20.01
C ILE A 43 -25.69 -2.48 -20.18
N ASP A 44 -26.40 -1.87 -19.23
CA ASP A 44 -26.74 -0.45 -19.26
C ASP A 44 -25.48 0.40 -19.04
N ILE A 45 -24.59 -0.03 -18.13
CA ILE A 45 -23.27 0.59 -17.92
C ILE A 45 -22.40 0.48 -19.19
N VAL A 46 -22.39 -0.68 -19.84
CA VAL A 46 -21.61 -0.89 -21.07
C VAL A 46 -22.12 0.00 -22.21
N ASN A 47 -23.43 0.15 -22.35
CA ASN A 47 -24.01 1.06 -23.34
C ASN A 47 -23.57 2.50 -23.09
N ALA A 48 -23.68 3.00 -21.86
CA ALA A 48 -23.21 4.34 -21.50
C ALA A 48 -21.71 4.54 -21.77
N LEU A 49 -20.87 3.55 -21.45
CA LEU A 49 -19.44 3.59 -21.75
C LEU A 49 -19.17 3.56 -23.27
N ASN A 50 -19.98 2.86 -24.04
CA ASN A 50 -19.86 2.81 -25.49
C ASN A 50 -20.26 4.13 -26.13
N ASP A 51 -21.27 4.81 -25.60
CA ASP A 51 -21.65 6.17 -26.01
C ASP A 51 -20.52 7.18 -25.76
N GLU A 52 -19.71 6.97 -24.71
CA GLU A 52 -18.47 7.71 -24.44
C GLU A 52 -17.25 7.26 -25.28
N GLY A 53 -17.43 6.31 -26.20
CA GLY A 53 -16.39 5.87 -27.13
C GLY A 53 -15.40 4.86 -26.55
N PHE A 54 -15.81 4.00 -25.60
CA PHE A 54 -14.98 2.89 -25.13
C PHE A 54 -14.99 1.67 -26.06
N ASP A 55 -16.07 1.47 -26.83
CA ASP A 55 -16.27 0.34 -27.77
C ASP A 55 -15.92 -1.03 -27.13
N LEU A 56 -16.79 -1.50 -26.24
CA LEU A 56 -16.60 -2.69 -25.41
C LEU A 56 -17.81 -3.62 -25.57
N THR A 57 -17.52 -4.92 -25.57
CA THR A 57 -18.56 -5.93 -25.37
C THR A 57 -18.80 -6.15 -23.88
N LEU A 58 -20.00 -6.62 -23.52
CA LEU A 58 -20.34 -6.99 -22.13
C LEU A 58 -19.33 -7.98 -21.54
N LYS A 59 -18.96 -9.02 -22.29
CA LYS A 59 -17.97 -10.02 -21.85
C LYS A 59 -16.59 -9.40 -21.60
N THR A 60 -16.15 -8.49 -22.47
CA THR A 60 -14.87 -7.78 -22.29
C THR A 60 -14.91 -6.92 -21.03
N PHE A 61 -16.02 -6.22 -20.79
CA PHE A 61 -16.23 -5.41 -19.60
C PHE A 61 -16.17 -6.25 -18.32
N GLU A 62 -16.89 -7.36 -18.26
CA GLU A 62 -16.91 -8.26 -17.10
C GLU A 62 -15.51 -8.83 -16.80
N ASN A 63 -14.79 -9.26 -17.83
CA ASN A 63 -13.40 -9.73 -17.68
C ASN A 63 -12.46 -8.65 -17.14
N ILE A 64 -12.63 -7.41 -17.63
CA ILE A 64 -11.85 -6.27 -17.15
C ILE A 64 -12.16 -5.99 -15.67
N LEU A 65 -13.45 -5.96 -15.29
CA LEU A 65 -13.85 -5.76 -13.91
C LEU A 65 -13.34 -6.87 -13.00
N HIS A 66 -13.46 -8.13 -13.42
CA HIS A 66 -12.94 -9.27 -12.67
C HIS A 66 -11.44 -9.11 -12.41
N ARG A 67 -10.66 -8.73 -13.44
CA ARG A 67 -9.22 -8.51 -13.29
C ARG A 67 -8.92 -7.37 -12.34
N ILE A 68 -9.63 -6.25 -12.43
CA ILE A 68 -9.42 -5.10 -11.54
C ILE A 68 -9.76 -5.45 -10.10
N ARG A 69 -10.86 -6.19 -9.86
CA ARG A 69 -11.25 -6.67 -8.52
C ARG A 69 -10.19 -7.56 -7.92
N LYS A 70 -9.66 -8.51 -8.70
CA LYS A 70 -8.59 -9.40 -8.28
C LYS A 70 -7.31 -8.62 -7.93
N GLU A 71 -6.87 -7.72 -8.81
CA GLU A 71 -5.72 -6.84 -8.56
C GLU A 71 -5.88 -6.01 -7.27
N ARG A 72 -7.10 -5.56 -6.97
CA ARG A 72 -7.40 -4.80 -5.74
C ARG A 72 -7.46 -5.68 -4.49
N ALA A 73 -7.95 -6.92 -4.59
CA ALA A 73 -7.94 -7.87 -3.48
C ALA A 73 -6.50 -8.23 -3.10
N GLU A 74 -5.67 -8.59 -4.09
CA GLU A 74 -4.26 -8.93 -3.87
C GLU A 74 -3.48 -7.78 -3.24
N LYS A 75 -3.74 -6.53 -3.65
CA LYS A 75 -3.13 -5.34 -3.03
C LYS A 75 -3.55 -5.15 -1.57
N LYS A 76 -4.80 -5.45 -1.21
CA LYS A 76 -5.25 -5.40 0.18
C LYS A 76 -4.55 -6.47 1.01
N ASP A 77 -4.41 -7.68 0.47
CA ASP A 77 -3.72 -8.79 1.15
C ASP A 77 -2.25 -8.46 1.40
N VAL A 78 -1.55 -7.94 0.37
CA VAL A 78 -0.15 -7.52 0.50
C VAL A 78 -0.02 -6.37 1.49
N SER A 79 -0.89 -5.36 1.44
CA SER A 79 -0.88 -4.25 2.41
C SER A 79 -1.08 -4.73 3.85
N HIS A 80 -1.97 -5.70 4.08
CA HIS A 80 -2.20 -6.29 5.40
C HIS A 80 -0.98 -7.07 5.89
N LEU A 81 -0.35 -7.86 5.01
CA LEU A 81 0.89 -8.59 5.31
C LEU A 81 2.05 -7.65 5.65
N LEU A 82 2.18 -6.54 4.92
CA LEU A 82 3.22 -5.52 5.19
C LEU A 82 3.01 -4.83 6.54
N SER A 83 1.78 -4.41 6.86
CA SER A 83 1.44 -3.83 8.18
C SER A 83 1.75 -4.79 9.34
N ASN A 84 1.52 -6.09 9.16
CA ASN A 84 1.79 -7.07 10.21
C ASN A 84 3.29 -7.31 10.41
N LYS A 85 4.08 -7.28 9.33
CA LYS A 85 5.54 -7.34 9.42
C LYS A 85 6.08 -6.12 10.17
N GLU A 86 5.65 -4.91 9.83
CA GLU A 86 6.07 -3.67 10.50
C GLU A 86 5.79 -3.70 12.01
N LYS A 87 4.59 -4.15 12.42
CA LYS A 87 4.26 -4.33 13.86
C LYS A 87 5.16 -5.35 14.55
N THR A 88 5.53 -6.42 13.84
CA THR A 88 6.42 -7.46 14.37
C THR A 88 7.83 -6.90 14.58
N TYR A 89 8.36 -6.15 13.61
CA TYR A 89 9.67 -5.49 13.73
C TYR A 89 9.67 -4.46 14.86
N GLN A 90 8.63 -3.63 14.97
CA GLN A 90 8.56 -2.61 16.03
C GLN A 90 8.47 -3.23 17.43
N LYS A 91 7.77 -4.36 17.57
CA LYS A 91 7.70 -5.11 18.82
C LYS A 91 9.06 -5.70 19.20
N ALA A 92 9.81 -6.25 18.24
CA ALA A 92 11.15 -6.78 18.49
C ALA A 92 12.12 -5.69 18.98
N ILE A 93 12.14 -4.53 18.31
CA ILE A 93 12.95 -3.36 18.71
C ILE A 93 12.60 -2.92 20.15
N THR A 94 11.30 -2.83 20.46
CA THR A 94 10.84 -2.44 21.80
C THR A 94 11.27 -3.45 22.89
N ILE A 95 11.34 -4.74 22.56
CA ILE A 95 11.80 -5.78 23.49
C ILE A 95 13.32 -5.66 23.72
N GLU A 96 14.09 -5.41 22.67
CA GLU A 96 15.53 -5.21 22.76
C GLU A 96 15.90 -3.98 23.59
N ASP A 97 15.19 -2.87 23.41
CA ASP A 97 15.40 -1.64 24.18
C ASP A 97 15.07 -1.84 25.67
N LYS A 98 13.99 -2.57 25.98
CA LYS A 98 13.64 -2.92 27.36
C LYS A 98 14.69 -3.81 27.99
N ASN A 99 15.20 -4.80 27.26
CA ASN A 99 16.22 -5.72 27.77
C ASN A 99 17.56 -4.99 28.00
N ARG A 100 17.91 -4.03 27.14
CA ARG A 100 19.08 -3.15 27.34
C ARG A 100 18.92 -2.29 28.59
N LYS A 101 17.73 -1.73 28.81
CA LYS A 101 17.43 -0.93 30.01
C LYS A 101 17.51 -1.75 31.30
N THR A 102 16.95 -2.95 31.33
CA THR A 102 17.04 -3.85 32.50
C THR A 102 18.46 -4.31 32.79
N LYS A 103 19.29 -4.49 31.76
CA LYS A 103 20.71 -4.79 31.92
C LYS A 103 21.45 -3.60 32.55
N GLN A 104 21.21 -2.40 32.04
CA GLN A 104 21.83 -1.17 32.54
C GLN A 104 21.43 -0.87 34.00
N ASP A 105 20.16 -1.07 34.37
CA ASP A 105 19.69 -0.87 35.75
C ASP A 105 20.31 -1.90 36.71
N ASN A 106 20.51 -3.15 36.28
CA ASN A 106 21.25 -4.15 37.05
C ASN A 106 22.74 -3.82 37.21
N ASP A 107 23.38 -3.32 36.14
CA ASP A 107 24.78 -2.91 36.17
C ASP A 107 24.98 -1.72 37.14
N ILE A 108 24.03 -0.77 37.16
CA ILE A 108 24.01 0.36 38.11
C ILE A 108 23.83 -0.14 39.56
N LEU A 109 22.87 -1.03 39.81
CA LEU A 109 22.65 -1.58 41.16
C LEU A 109 23.86 -2.36 41.67
N ASN A 110 24.49 -3.17 40.81
CA ASN A 110 25.70 -3.93 41.15
C ASN A 110 26.93 -3.04 41.40
N ALA A 111 27.01 -1.87 40.74
CA ALA A 111 28.05 -0.89 41.02
C ALA A 111 27.82 -0.15 42.35
N TYR A 112 26.56 0.03 42.76
CA TYR A 112 26.18 0.73 44.00
C TYR A 112 26.18 -0.17 45.25
N LEU A 113 25.91 -1.47 45.09
CA LEU A 113 25.89 -2.47 46.16
C LEU A 113 27.18 -2.46 47.02
N PRO A 114 28.40 -2.48 46.44
CA PRO A 114 29.64 -2.40 47.22
C PRO A 114 29.80 -1.07 47.97
N VAL A 115 29.29 0.04 47.44
CA VAL A 115 29.41 1.36 48.05
C VAL A 115 28.50 1.49 49.28
N CYS A 116 27.28 0.95 49.20
CA CYS A 116 26.31 0.99 50.30
C CYS A 116 26.51 -0.13 51.34
N PHE A 117 27.10 -1.26 50.96
CA PHE A 117 27.29 -2.43 51.85
C PHE A 117 28.76 -2.72 52.21
N ASN A 118 29.70 -1.81 51.93
CA ASN A 118 31.06 -1.83 52.51
C ASN A 118 31.07 -1.43 54.00
N ASN A 119 30.19 -2.03 54.80
CA ASN A 119 30.33 -2.08 56.25
C ASN A 119 30.51 -3.55 56.66
N ALA A 120 31.65 -3.78 57.29
CA ALA A 120 32.10 -5.01 57.95
C ALA A 120 32.69 -6.12 57.05
N LYS A 121 33.94 -5.93 56.58
CA LYS A 121 34.93 -7.00 56.74
C LYS A 121 35.35 -7.03 58.22
N ILE A 122 35.09 -8.18 58.83
CA ILE A 122 35.30 -8.58 60.21
C ILE A 122 36.79 -8.52 60.58
N ALA A 123 37.13 -7.91 61.72
CA ALA A 123 38.22 -8.31 62.63
C ALA A 123 38.11 -7.51 63.93
#